data_AF-A0A926KPK8-F1
#
_entry.id   AF-A0A926KPK8-F1
#
_cell.length_a   1.000
_cell.length_b   1.000
_cell.length_c   1.000
_cell.angle_alpha   90.00
_cell.angle_beta   90.00
_cell.angle_gamma   90.00
#
_symmetry.space_group_name_H-M   'P 1'
#
loop_
_entity.id
_entity.type
_entity.pdbx_description
1 polymer ?
#
loop_
_entity_poly.entity_id
_entity_poly.type
_entity_poly.pdbx_seq_one_letter_code
_entity_poly.pdbx_strand_id
1 'polypeptide(L)'
;MLWIIKTEHKRDEDGGTVALELETEDKRLDVNIRWDGCTEIHVYSVTEENRELKDTFHTCDLKGFIDSLKTLDNVCQDYFGEGSYWEREKDEEE
;
A
#
# COMPACT_ATOMS: atom_id res chain seq x y z
N MET A 1 -9.44 -3.04 4.40
CA MET A 1 -9.18 -3.05 2.95
C MET A 1 -8.50 -4.36 2.61
N LEU A 2 -9.07 -5.18 1.72
CA LEU A 2 -8.52 -6.50 1.39
C LEU A 2 -7.70 -6.41 0.09
N TRP A 3 -6.50 -6.97 0.08
CA TRP A 3 -5.67 -7.15 -1.11
C TRP A 3 -5.96 -8.51 -1.74
N ILE A 4 -6.15 -8.53 -3.06
CA ILE A 4 -6.33 -9.74 -3.86
C ILE A 4 -5.02 -10.03 -4.60
N ILE A 5 -4.49 -11.24 -4.48
CA ILE A 5 -3.37 -11.70 -5.31
C ILE A 5 -3.91 -12.02 -6.70
N LYS A 6 -3.46 -11.28 -7.71
CA LYS A 6 -3.84 -11.46 -9.13
C LYS A 6 -2.94 -12.47 -9.81
N THR A 7 -1.65 -12.42 -9.54
CA THR A 7 -0.65 -13.31 -10.13
C THR A 7 0.49 -13.51 -9.16
N GLU A 8 0.98 -14.74 -9.11
CA GLU A 8 2.16 -15.14 -8.35
C GLU A 8 3.23 -15.63 -9.31
N HIS A 9 4.39 -14.99 -9.28
CA HIS A 9 5.53 -15.34 -10.13
C HIS A 9 6.50 -16.20 -9.31
N LYS A 10 6.83 -17.39 -9.83
CA LYS A 10 7.72 -18.36 -9.17
C LYS A 10 9.10 -18.38 -9.83
N ARG A 11 10.14 -18.71 -9.04
CA ARG A 11 11.47 -19.04 -9.52
C ARG A 11 11.48 -20.47 -10.08
N ASP A 12 12.13 -20.65 -11.22
CA ASP A 12 12.23 -21.96 -11.88
C ASP A 12 13.01 -23.01 -11.06
N GLU A 13 14.00 -22.57 -10.27
CA GLU A 13 14.94 -23.48 -9.58
C GLU A 13 14.32 -24.19 -8.36
N ASP A 14 13.53 -23.47 -7.57
CA ASP A 14 13.03 -23.94 -6.26
C ASP A 14 11.52 -23.71 -6.06
N GLY A 15 10.84 -23.10 -7.02
CA GLY A 15 9.42 -22.76 -6.90
C GLY A 15 9.12 -21.65 -5.87
N GLY A 16 10.16 -20.95 -5.39
CA GLY A 16 9.99 -19.81 -4.48
C GLY A 16 9.36 -18.60 -5.17
N THR A 17 8.55 -17.83 -4.46
CA THR A 17 7.88 -16.65 -5.01
C THR A 17 8.89 -15.50 -5.20
N VAL A 18 8.96 -14.95 -6.42
CA VAL A 18 9.87 -13.86 -6.78
C VAL A 18 9.14 -12.54 -7.02
N ALA A 19 7.86 -12.59 -7.36
CA ALA A 19 7.02 -11.41 -7.45
C ALA A 19 5.54 -11.75 -7.22
N LEU A 20 4.79 -10.74 -6.79
CA LEU A 20 3.34 -10.77 -6.64
C LEU A 20 2.75 -9.56 -7.33
N GLU A 21 1.68 -9.78 -8.08
CA GLU A 21 0.78 -8.73 -8.54
C GLU A 21 -0.45 -8.75 -7.65
N LEU A 22 -0.75 -7.63 -6.99
CA LEU A 22 -1.90 -7.50 -6.10
C LEU A 22 -2.77 -6.32 -6.50
N GLU A 23 -4.05 -6.39 -6.18
CA GLU A 23 -5.03 -5.32 -6.42
C GLU A 23 -5.96 -5.20 -5.21
N THR A 24 -6.36 -4.00 -4.83
CA THR A 24 -7.40 -3.82 -3.82
C THR A 24 -8.78 -4.14 -4.38
N GLU A 25 -9.70 -4.65 -3.56
CA GLU A 25 -11.07 -4.97 -4.00
C GLU A 25 -11.80 -3.79 -4.67
N ASP A 26 -11.55 -2.58 -4.20
CA ASP A 26 -12.13 -1.35 -4.74
C ASP A 26 -11.40 -0.82 -5.99
N LYS A 27 -10.36 -1.53 -6.46
CA LYS A 27 -9.54 -1.22 -7.64
C LYS A 27 -8.85 0.14 -7.58
N ARG A 28 -8.74 0.76 -6.40
CA ARG A 28 -8.04 2.03 -6.23
C ARG A 28 -6.53 1.87 -6.30
N LEU A 29 -6.02 0.70 -5.91
CA LEU A 29 -4.59 0.39 -5.93
C LEU A 29 -4.35 -0.94 -6.65
N ASP A 30 -3.30 -0.98 -7.45
CA ASP A 30 -2.59 -2.23 -7.74
C ASP A 30 -1.10 -2.07 -7.51
N VAL A 31 -0.43 -3.19 -7.30
CA VAL A 31 0.98 -3.21 -6.95
C VAL A 31 1.66 -4.42 -7.54
N ASN A 32 2.85 -4.20 -8.10
CA ASN A 32 3.82 -5.26 -8.37
C ASN A 32 4.87 -5.21 -7.26
N ILE A 33 5.00 -6.29 -6.48
CA ILE A 33 6.00 -6.42 -5.42
C ILE A 33 6.95 -7.55 -5.79
N ARG A 34 8.24 -7.27 -5.75
CA ARG A 34 9.31 -8.25 -5.94
C ARG A 34 9.94 -8.62 -4.61
N TRP A 35 10.40 -9.87 -4.52
CA TRP A 35 11.05 -10.44 -3.34
C TRP A 35 12.33 -9.71 -2.89
N ASP A 36 12.96 -8.91 -3.76
CA ASP A 36 14.12 -8.08 -3.47
C ASP A 36 13.77 -6.70 -2.90
N GLY A 37 12.48 -6.43 -2.65
CA GLY A 37 11.98 -5.17 -2.09
C GLY A 37 11.56 -4.14 -3.14
N CYS A 38 11.88 -4.36 -4.42
CA CYS A 38 11.42 -3.52 -5.52
C CYS A 38 9.91 -3.62 -5.72
N THR A 39 9.27 -2.47 -5.74
CA THR A 39 7.82 -2.32 -5.71
C THR A 39 7.41 -1.16 -6.62
N GLU A 40 6.36 -1.39 -7.39
CA GLU A 40 5.64 -0.37 -8.16
C GLU A 40 4.19 -0.36 -7.69
N ILE A 41 3.72 0.76 -7.14
CA ILE A 41 2.33 0.95 -6.69
C ILE A 41 1.64 1.92 -7.64
N HIS A 42 0.54 1.50 -8.24
CA HIS A 42 -0.32 2.35 -9.06
C HIS A 42 -1.52 2.84 -8.25
N VAL A 43 -1.76 4.15 -8.29
CA VAL A 43 -2.91 4.79 -7.64
C VAL A 43 -3.90 5.26 -8.68
N TYR A 44 -5.16 4.88 -8.51
CA TYR A 44 -6.21 5.19 -9.46
C TYR A 44 -7.33 6.02 -8.84
N SER A 45 -7.90 6.88 -9.66
CA SER A 45 -9.23 7.43 -9.44
C SER A 45 -10.25 6.50 -10.09
N VAL A 46 -11.15 5.94 -9.29
CA VAL A 46 -12.21 5.03 -9.74
C VAL A 46 -13.54 5.77 -9.72
N THR A 47 -14.20 5.85 -10.87
CA THR A 47 -15.58 6.33 -11.04
C THR A 47 -16.47 5.18 -11.49
N GLU A 48 -17.78 5.41 -11.60
CA GLU A 48 -18.71 4.37 -12.09
C GLU A 48 -18.40 3.90 -13.51
N GLU A 49 -17.84 4.78 -14.35
CA GLU A 49 -17.63 4.53 -15.78
C GLU A 49 -16.18 4.21 -16.13
N ASN A 50 -15.20 4.62 -15.31
CA ASN A 50 -13.79 4.52 -15.68
C ASN A 50 -12.83 4.41 -14.49
N ARG A 51 -11.62 3.92 -14.79
CA ARG A 51 -10.47 3.87 -13.87
C ARG A 51 -9.32 4.64 -14.53
N GLU A 52 -8.87 5.71 -13.87
CA GLU A 52 -7.80 6.58 -14.39
C GLU A 52 -6.57 6.50 -13.47
N LEU A 53 -5.40 6.20 -14.05
CA LEU A 53 -4.14 6.22 -13.33
C LEU A 53 -3.80 7.65 -12.92
N LYS A 54 -3.67 7.89 -11.62
CA LYS A 54 -3.33 9.19 -11.04
C LYS A 54 -1.87 9.31 -10.70
N ASP A 55 -1.26 8.25 -10.17
CA ASP A 55 0.13 8.28 -9.75
C ASP A 55 0.76 6.89 -9.77
N THR A 56 2.08 6.86 -9.84
CA THR A 56 2.89 5.65 -9.73
C THR A 56 4.04 5.88 -8.76
N PHE A 57 4.14 5.02 -7.75
CA PHE A 57 5.23 5.05 -6.77
C PHE A 57 6.19 3.89 -7.02
N HIS A 58 7.47 4.21 -7.18
CA HIS A 58 8.54 3.24 -7.26
C HIS A 58 9.42 3.29 -6.03
N THR A 59 9.67 2.14 -5.42
CA THR A 59 10.65 2.01 -4.34
C THR A 59 11.28 0.63 -4.38
N CYS A 60 12.54 0.51 -3.95
CA CYS A 60 13.16 -0.79 -3.66
C CYS A 60 13.39 -1.04 -2.17
N ASP A 61 12.85 -0.17 -1.32
CA ASP A 61 12.79 -0.35 0.12
C ASP A 61 11.35 -0.08 0.61
N LEU A 62 10.42 -0.94 0.20
CA LEU A 62 9.01 -0.81 0.60
C LEU A 62 8.86 -0.83 2.14
N LYS A 63 9.69 -1.63 2.82
CA LYS A 63 9.64 -1.75 4.29
C LYS A 63 10.04 -0.44 4.96
N GLY A 64 11.20 0.13 4.62
CA GLY A 64 11.65 1.40 5.17
C GLY A 64 10.70 2.55 4.80
N PHE A 65 10.11 2.51 3.61
CA PHE A 65 9.09 3.47 3.21
C PHE A 65 7.82 3.38 4.08
N ILE A 66 7.30 2.18 4.34
CA ILE A 66 6.17 1.96 5.26
C ILE A 66 6.49 2.47 6.66
N ASP A 67 7.67 2.16 7.20
CA ASP A 67 8.07 2.59 8.54
C ASP A 67 8.17 4.12 8.64
N SER A 68 8.67 4.77 7.57
CA SER A 68 8.72 6.23 7.48
C SER A 68 7.32 6.85 7.44
N LEU A 69 6.40 6.27 6.66
CA LEU A 69 5.01 6.76 6.58
C LEU A 69 4.25 6.59 7.90
N LYS A 70 4.45 5.47 8.62
CA LYS A 70 3.89 5.29 9.97
C LYS A 70 4.43 6.32 10.96
N THR A 71 5.71 6.64 10.88
CA THR A 71 6.32 7.66 11.74
C THR A 71 5.78 9.05 11.40
N LEU A 72 5.62 9.37 10.11
CA LEU A 72 4.99 10.61 9.66
C LEU A 72 3.55 10.74 10.18
N ASP A 73 2.77 9.68 10.10
CA ASP A 73 1.40 9.64 10.60
C ASP A 73 1.32 9.96 12.11
N ASN A 74 2.22 9.40 12.92
CA ASN A 74 2.33 9.75 14.34
C ASN A 74 2.69 11.23 14.56
N VAL A 75 3.64 11.78 13.79
CA VAL A 75 3.98 13.20 13.88
C VAL A 75 2.77 14.08 13.53
N CYS A 76 2.02 13.73 12.48
CA CYS A 76 0.80 14.45 12.13
C CYS A 76 -0.22 14.41 13.26
N GLN A 77 -0.43 13.25 13.88
CA GLN A 77 -1.33 13.08 15.01
C GLN A 77 -0.92 13.97 16.20
N ASP A 78 0.36 13.97 16.58
CA ASP A 78 0.89 14.73 17.72
C ASP A 78 0.71 16.24 17.55
N TYR A 79 0.83 16.75 16.32
CA TYR A 79 0.79 18.20 16.04
C TYR A 79 -0.60 18.72 15.71
N PHE A 80 -1.43 17.95 14.97
CA PHE A 80 -2.75 18.43 14.56
C PHE A 80 -3.84 18.13 15.59
N GLY A 81 -3.75 17.01 16.34
CA GLY A 81 -4.62 16.72 17.48
C GLY A 81 -6.12 16.57 17.15
N GLU A 82 -6.94 16.88 18.17
CA GLU A 82 -8.40 16.74 18.18
C GLU A 82 -9.09 17.64 17.14
N GLY A 83 -10.09 17.12 16.45
CA GLY A 83 -10.82 17.77 15.36
C GLY A 83 -10.10 17.76 14.01
N SER A 84 -8.92 17.12 13.90
CA SER A 84 -8.17 17.04 12.66
C SER A 84 -8.45 15.75 11.89
N TYR A 85 -8.06 15.71 10.61
CA TYR A 85 -8.09 14.48 9.80
C TYR A 85 -7.28 13.33 10.44
N TRP A 86 -6.27 13.67 11.25
CA TRP A 86 -5.36 12.73 11.90
C TRP A 86 -5.82 12.31 13.29
N GLU A 87 -6.98 12.79 13.74
CA GLU A 87 -7.58 12.35 14.99
C GLU A 87 -7.93 10.86 14.91
N ARG A 88 -7.53 10.09 15.93
CA ARG A 88 -7.93 8.69 16.08
C ARG A 88 -8.90 8.58 17.23
N GLU A 89 -9.96 7.77 17.06
CA GLU A 89 -10.74 7.32 18.21
C GLU A 89 -9.77 6.63 19.18
N LYS A 90 -9.76 7.07 20.44
CA LYS A 90 -8.96 6.38 21.45
C LYS A 90 -9.53 4.98 21.54
N ASP A 91 -8.73 3.97 21.23
CA ASP A 91 -9.07 2.60 21.58
C ASP A 91 -9.36 2.60 23.09
N GLU A 92 -10.61 2.31 23.46
CA GLU A 92 -10.96 2.00 24.84
C GLU A 92 -10.22 0.69 25.17
N GLU A 93 -9.03 0.81 25.76
CA GLU A 93 -8.35 -0.32 26.40
C GLU A 93 -9.26 -0.79 27.55
N GLU A 94 -10.05 -1.84 27.32
CA GLU A 94 -10.67 -2.67 28.38
C GLU A 94 -9.64 -3.52 29.12
#